data_AF-A0A2U2PAN2-F1
#
_entry.id   AF-A0A2U2PAN2-F1
#
_cell.length_a   1.000
_cell.length_b   1.000
_cell.length_c   1.000
_cell.angle_alpha   90.00
_cell.angle_beta   90.00
_cell.angle_gamma   90.00
#
_symmetry.space_group_name_H-M   'P 1'
#
loop_
_entity.id
_entity.type
_entity.pdbx_description
1 polymer ?
#
loop_
_entity_poly.entity_id
_entity_poly.type
_entity_poly.pdbx_seq_one_letter_code
_entity_poly.pdbx_strand_id
1 'polypeptide(L)'
;MRIQIISDLHQELGISDLSFEYADLVILAGDINLGTKGIEWIKKYIPKIPVIYILGNHEYYKGSYPKTLHKIKEASRGSNVSVLENDRIEFDGIRFHGATLWTDFSLFGNPVEYGIICQTKMNDYKQIRLNPSYSKLRTIDTYKIHQLSKLWLQESLAESKDYKNVVITHHAPSIKSAPELYKNDPVTSAYASDLEELITIYKPLYWIHGHIHTPARYKIDQTEIICNPHGYIDEAYNGFDKELIIEIS
;
A
#
# COMPACT_ATOMS: atom_id res chain seq x y z
N MET A 1 0.84 12.39 18.40
CA MET A 1 0.85 10.95 18.10
C MET A 1 2.03 10.63 17.20
N ARG A 2 2.87 9.68 17.61
CA ARG A 2 4.02 9.16 16.87
C ARG A 2 3.60 7.94 16.06
N ILE A 3 3.76 8.02 14.74
CA ILE A 3 3.37 6.95 13.82
C ILE A 3 4.61 6.42 13.13
N GLN A 4 4.91 5.14 13.32
CA GLN A 4 6.00 4.47 12.60
C GLN A 4 5.49 3.87 11.30
N ILE A 5 6.23 4.09 10.21
CA ILE A 5 5.81 3.75 8.84
C ILE A 5 6.77 2.74 8.23
N ILE A 6 6.22 1.61 7.77
CA ILE A 6 6.98 0.54 7.14
C ILE A 6 6.19 -0.08 5.99
N SER A 7 6.86 -0.49 4.91
CA SER A 7 6.30 -1.34 3.86
C SER A 7 7.36 -2.31 3.30
N ASP A 8 6.92 -3.27 2.49
CA ASP A 8 7.80 -4.13 1.68
C ASP A 8 8.83 -4.89 2.53
N LEU A 9 8.43 -5.37 3.71
CA LEU A 9 9.30 -6.13 4.61
C LEU A 9 9.65 -7.51 4.08
N HIS A 10 8.79 -8.10 3.24
CA HIS A 10 8.96 -9.43 2.65
C HIS A 10 9.48 -10.48 3.64
N GLN A 11 8.80 -10.63 4.77
CA GLN A 11 9.20 -11.57 5.83
C GLN A 11 9.18 -13.05 5.37
N GLU A 12 8.65 -13.34 4.18
CA GLU A 12 8.79 -14.64 3.50
C GLU A 12 10.19 -14.90 2.93
N LEU A 13 11.02 -13.86 2.77
CA LEU A 13 12.38 -13.94 2.22
C LEU A 13 13.47 -13.72 3.28
N GLY A 14 13.13 -13.16 4.45
CA GLY A 14 14.10 -12.86 5.49
C GLY A 14 13.48 -12.40 6.81
N ILE A 15 14.33 -12.11 7.79
CA ILE A 15 13.94 -11.55 9.09
C ILE A 15 14.48 -10.14 9.19
N SER A 16 13.64 -9.20 9.60
CA SER A 16 14.03 -7.81 9.86
C SER A 16 14.15 -7.57 11.36
N ASP A 17 15.27 -7.01 11.79
CA ASP A 17 15.45 -6.52 13.15
C ASP A 17 14.90 -5.09 13.23
N LEU A 18 13.74 -4.95 13.88
CA LEU A 18 12.94 -3.73 13.98
C LEU A 18 12.52 -3.50 15.44
N SER A 19 12.52 -2.24 15.86
CA SER A 19 11.96 -1.80 17.14
C SER A 19 10.72 -0.94 16.90
N PHE A 20 9.73 -1.09 17.77
CA PHE A 20 8.47 -0.32 17.75
C PHE A 20 8.24 0.47 19.04
N GLU A 21 9.24 0.55 19.92
CA GLU A 21 9.11 1.05 21.29
C GLU A 21 8.60 2.50 21.38
N TYR A 22 8.90 3.32 20.37
CA TYR A 22 8.55 4.73 20.35
C TYR A 22 7.28 5.05 19.54
N ALA A 23 6.61 4.04 18.99
CA ALA A 23 5.40 4.24 18.19
C ALA A 23 4.13 4.19 19.06
N ASP A 24 3.25 5.15 18.87
CA ASP A 24 1.89 5.11 19.42
C ASP A 24 0.96 4.32 18.46
N LEU A 25 1.30 4.32 17.16
CA LEU A 25 0.62 3.62 16.07
C LEU A 25 1.65 3.12 15.05
N VAL A 26 1.46 1.92 14.50
CA VAL A 26 2.27 1.41 13.37
C VAL A 26 1.42 1.34 12.11
N ILE A 27 1.94 1.85 11.00
CA ILE A 27 1.38 1.67 9.67
C ILE A 27 2.26 0.70 8.88
N LEU A 28 1.63 -0.38 8.43
CA LEU A 28 2.21 -1.35 7.52
C LEU A 28 1.56 -1.19 6.13
N ALA A 29 2.27 -0.57 5.19
CA ALA A 29 1.75 -0.19 3.86
C ALA A 29 2.01 -1.25 2.78
N GLY A 30 1.70 -2.50 3.09
CA GLY A 30 1.73 -3.65 2.16
C GLY A 30 3.06 -4.39 2.09
N ASP A 31 3.01 -5.58 1.50
CA ASP A 31 4.13 -6.49 1.24
C ASP A 31 4.93 -6.85 2.51
N ILE A 32 4.20 -7.19 3.58
CA ILE A 32 4.77 -7.63 4.86
C ILE A 32 5.03 -9.13 4.83
N ASN A 33 4.05 -9.93 4.40
CA ASN A 33 4.19 -11.38 4.24
C ASN A 33 3.03 -11.99 3.45
N LEU A 34 3.23 -13.20 2.94
CA LEU A 34 2.22 -13.95 2.19
C LEU A 34 0.98 -14.31 3.05
N GLY A 35 -0.21 -14.01 2.53
CA GLY A 35 -1.48 -14.42 3.13
C GLY A 35 -1.63 -14.00 4.60
N THR A 36 -2.04 -14.93 5.47
CA THR A 36 -2.28 -14.65 6.89
C THR A 36 -1.00 -14.52 7.72
N LYS A 37 0.17 -14.85 7.16
CA LYS A 37 1.43 -14.82 7.90
C LYS A 37 1.83 -13.43 8.39
N GLY A 38 1.40 -12.38 7.68
CA GLY A 38 1.60 -11.00 8.14
C GLY A 38 0.89 -10.76 9.47
N ILE A 39 -0.35 -11.26 9.64
CA ILE A 39 -1.09 -11.15 10.90
C ILE A 39 -0.40 -11.93 12.02
N GLU A 40 0.08 -13.14 11.74
CA GLU A 40 0.82 -13.96 12.71
C GLU A 40 2.10 -13.26 13.16
N TRP A 41 2.82 -12.64 12.22
CA TRP A 41 4.02 -11.85 12.50
C TRP A 41 3.69 -10.64 13.38
N ILE A 42 2.67 -9.85 13.02
CA ILE A 42 2.26 -8.67 13.81
C ILE A 42 1.89 -9.08 15.24
N LYS A 43 1.07 -10.13 15.41
CA LYS A 43 0.67 -10.64 16.73
C LYS A 43 1.86 -11.07 17.59
N LYS A 44 2.93 -11.57 16.96
CA LYS A 44 4.13 -12.03 17.65
C LYS A 44 5.06 -10.86 18.04
N TYR A 45 5.30 -9.92 17.13
CA TYR A 45 6.35 -8.90 17.28
C TYR A 45 5.82 -7.53 17.70
N ILE A 46 4.55 -7.22 17.43
CA ILE A 46 3.90 -5.95 17.76
C ILE A 46 2.60 -6.20 18.55
N PRO A 47 2.60 -6.95 19.68
CA PRO A 47 1.35 -7.38 20.32
C PRO A 47 0.58 -6.25 21.05
N LYS A 48 1.23 -5.13 21.35
CA LYS A 48 0.69 -4.09 22.26
C LYS A 48 0.37 -2.75 21.60
N ILE A 49 0.86 -2.52 20.38
CA ILE A 49 0.72 -1.24 19.69
C ILE A 49 -0.34 -1.41 18.62
N PRO A 50 -1.33 -0.52 18.49
CA PRO A 50 -2.28 -0.54 17.38
C PRO A 50 -1.55 -0.57 16.03
N VAL A 51 -2.04 -1.39 15.09
CA VAL A 51 -1.48 -1.52 13.75
C VAL A 51 -2.56 -1.29 12.71
N ILE A 52 -2.30 -0.37 11.77
CA ILE A 52 -3.06 -0.27 10.51
C ILE A 52 -2.30 -1.05 9.46
N TYR A 53 -2.97 -2.00 8.83
CA TYR A 53 -2.36 -2.89 7.86
C TYR A 53 -3.07 -2.81 6.51
N ILE A 54 -2.35 -2.32 5.51
CA ILE A 54 -2.75 -2.36 4.10
C ILE A 54 -2.07 -3.55 3.46
N LEU A 55 -2.77 -4.25 2.58
CA LEU A 55 -2.18 -5.34 1.81
C LEU A 55 -1.42 -4.74 0.61
N GLY A 56 -0.32 -5.38 0.24
CA GLY A 56 0.29 -5.22 -1.07
C GLY A 56 -0.06 -6.38 -1.98
N ASN A 57 0.67 -6.51 -3.09
CA ASN A 57 0.44 -7.59 -4.06
C ASN A 57 0.97 -8.94 -3.53
N HIS A 58 2.02 -8.96 -2.71
CA HIS A 58 2.61 -10.19 -2.18
C HIS A 58 1.68 -10.91 -1.20
N GLU A 59 0.85 -10.20 -0.42
CA GLU A 59 -0.15 -10.85 0.43
C GLU A 59 -1.07 -11.80 -0.37
N TYR A 60 -1.31 -11.49 -1.66
CA TYR A 60 -2.16 -12.29 -2.55
C TYR A 60 -1.41 -13.40 -3.31
N TYR A 61 -0.08 -13.44 -3.30
CA TYR A 61 0.68 -14.47 -4.03
C TYR A 61 0.32 -15.88 -3.56
N LYS A 62 0.19 -16.81 -4.53
CA LYS A 62 -0.29 -18.19 -4.33
C LYS A 62 -1.72 -18.27 -3.76
N GLY A 63 -2.42 -17.14 -3.72
CA GLY A 63 -3.79 -16.99 -3.24
C GLY A 63 -4.73 -16.53 -4.35
N SER A 64 -5.86 -15.96 -3.92
CA SER A 64 -6.84 -15.42 -4.86
C SER A 64 -7.52 -14.17 -4.32
N TYR A 65 -7.70 -13.17 -5.16
CA TYR A 65 -8.47 -11.97 -4.85
C TYR A 65 -9.98 -12.21 -5.05
N PRO A 66 -10.87 -11.77 -4.14
CA PRO A 66 -10.60 -11.19 -2.81
C PRO A 66 -10.57 -12.24 -1.68
N LYS A 67 -10.61 -13.55 -1.97
CA LYS A 67 -10.65 -14.61 -0.93
C LYS A 67 -9.51 -14.49 0.09
N THR A 68 -8.30 -14.14 -0.35
CA THR A 68 -7.14 -13.96 0.54
C THR A 68 -7.34 -12.77 1.49
N LEU A 69 -7.84 -11.64 0.99
CA LEU A 69 -8.21 -10.48 1.81
C LEU A 69 -9.17 -10.87 2.94
N HIS A 70 -10.23 -11.62 2.61
CA HIS A 70 -11.19 -12.06 3.63
C HIS A 70 -10.53 -12.93 4.68
N LYS A 71 -9.65 -13.88 4.29
CA LYS A 71 -8.90 -14.68 5.27
C LYS A 71 -8.00 -13.84 6.18
N ILE A 72 -7.36 -12.81 5.64
CA ILE A 72 -6.50 -11.91 6.41
C ILE A 72 -7.34 -11.08 7.39
N LYS A 73 -8.47 -10.51 6.95
CA LYS A 73 -9.43 -9.81 7.83
C LYS A 73 -9.99 -10.73 8.91
N GLU A 74 -10.32 -11.99 8.60
CA GLU A 74 -10.75 -12.96 9.62
C GLU A 74 -9.63 -13.23 10.63
N ALA A 75 -8.39 -13.42 10.17
CA ALA A 75 -7.25 -13.68 11.05
C ALA A 75 -6.91 -12.50 11.96
N SER A 76 -7.22 -11.26 11.56
CA SER A 76 -6.98 -10.05 12.35
C SER A 76 -8.07 -9.78 13.40
N ARG A 77 -9.22 -10.46 13.35
CA ARG A 77 -10.30 -10.26 14.33
C ARG A 77 -9.82 -10.50 15.76
N GLY A 78 -10.27 -9.64 16.67
CA GLY A 78 -9.92 -9.71 18.10
C GLY A 78 -8.45 -9.42 18.41
N SER A 79 -7.72 -8.78 17.48
CA SER A 79 -6.33 -8.36 17.69
C SER A 79 -6.19 -6.84 17.63
N ASN A 80 -4.97 -6.36 17.84
CA ASN A 80 -4.58 -4.94 17.70
C ASN A 80 -4.42 -4.49 16.23
N VAL A 81 -4.81 -5.32 15.26
CA VAL A 81 -4.60 -5.07 13.82
C VAL A 81 -5.89 -4.71 13.11
N SER A 82 -5.92 -3.51 12.52
CA SER A 82 -6.97 -3.04 11.63
C SER A 82 -6.54 -3.19 10.18
N VAL A 83 -7.14 -4.15 9.48
CA VAL A 83 -6.84 -4.42 8.06
C VAL A 83 -7.80 -3.62 7.18
N LEU A 84 -7.28 -2.70 6.37
CA LEU A 84 -8.09 -1.83 5.52
C LEU A 84 -7.95 -2.21 4.05
N GLU A 85 -9.09 -2.23 3.34
CA GLU A 85 -9.16 -2.34 1.88
C GLU A 85 -10.45 -1.67 1.46
N ASN A 86 -10.33 -0.51 0.81
CA ASN A 86 -11.42 0.44 0.59
C ASN A 86 -12.22 0.65 1.89
N ASP A 87 -11.49 0.89 2.97
CA ASP A 87 -12.05 1.07 4.31
C ASP A 87 -11.28 2.14 5.09
N ARG A 88 -11.91 2.66 6.15
CA ARG A 88 -11.34 3.72 6.97
C ARG A 88 -11.53 3.45 8.45
N ILE A 89 -10.62 4.00 9.25
CA ILE A 89 -10.77 4.02 10.71
C ILE A 89 -10.43 5.39 11.26
N GLU A 90 -10.93 5.67 12.45
CA GLU A 90 -10.55 6.83 13.23
C GLU A 90 -9.69 6.39 14.41
N PHE A 91 -8.61 7.11 14.64
CA PHE A 91 -7.72 6.89 15.78
C PHE A 91 -7.17 8.24 16.22
N ASP A 92 -7.38 8.59 17.49
CA ASP A 92 -6.97 9.87 18.10
C ASP A 92 -7.31 11.11 17.27
N GLY A 93 -8.55 11.16 16.74
CA GLY A 93 -9.06 12.30 15.96
C GLY A 93 -8.49 12.43 14.54
N ILE A 94 -7.71 11.45 14.09
CA ILE A 94 -7.19 11.33 12.72
C ILE A 94 -7.97 10.22 12.01
N ARG A 95 -8.36 10.48 10.76
CA ARG A 95 -9.04 9.50 9.92
C ARG A 95 -8.07 8.92 8.90
N PHE A 96 -7.89 7.61 8.97
CA PHE A 96 -7.00 6.84 8.10
C PHE A 96 -7.82 6.13 7.03
N HIS A 97 -7.44 6.29 5.77
CA HIS A 97 -8.10 5.69 4.61
C HIS A 97 -7.15 4.71 3.96
N GLY A 98 -7.57 3.46 3.78
CA GLY A 98 -6.69 2.38 3.36
C GLY A 98 -7.19 1.57 2.18
N ALA A 99 -6.33 1.37 1.18
CA ALA A 99 -6.60 0.48 0.04
C ALA A 99 -5.29 -0.08 -0.53
N THR A 100 -5.29 -1.31 -1.07
CA THR A 100 -4.13 -1.78 -1.88
C THR A 100 -3.91 -0.88 -3.09
N LEU A 101 -5.00 -0.21 -3.53
CA LEU A 101 -5.14 0.71 -4.66
C LEU A 101 -4.99 0.06 -6.04
N TRP A 102 -4.02 -0.84 -6.23
CA TRP A 102 -3.64 -1.35 -7.56
C TRP A 102 -3.37 -0.19 -8.55
N THR A 103 -3.26 -0.45 -9.85
CA THR A 103 -3.03 0.60 -10.84
C THR A 103 -4.04 0.58 -11.98
N ASP A 104 -4.17 1.73 -12.65
CA ASP A 104 -4.98 1.91 -13.85
C ASP A 104 -4.18 1.84 -15.15
N PHE A 105 -2.86 1.62 -15.09
CA PHE A 105 -1.94 1.61 -16.22
C PHE A 105 -1.93 2.88 -17.09
N SER A 106 -2.47 4.00 -16.60
CA SER A 106 -2.72 5.19 -17.43
C SER A 106 -1.59 6.22 -17.40
N LEU A 107 -0.51 5.97 -16.66
CA LEU A 107 0.61 6.92 -16.45
C LEU A 107 1.18 7.52 -17.73
N PHE A 108 1.30 6.71 -18.79
CA PHE A 108 1.94 7.11 -20.04
C PHE A 108 0.96 7.17 -21.22
N GLY A 109 -0.36 7.14 -20.95
CA GLY A 109 -1.40 7.21 -21.97
C GLY A 109 -2.36 6.02 -21.92
N ASN A 110 -2.47 5.26 -23.01
CA ASN A 110 -3.54 4.27 -23.17
C ASN A 110 -3.38 3.07 -22.21
N PRO A 111 -4.31 2.87 -21.25
CA PRO A 111 -4.18 1.81 -20.26
C PRO A 111 -4.22 0.40 -20.83
N VAL A 112 -4.84 0.20 -22.00
CA VAL A 112 -4.85 -1.12 -22.67
C VAL A 112 -3.45 -1.48 -23.16
N GLU A 113 -2.74 -0.52 -23.75
CA GLU A 113 -1.39 -0.72 -24.30
C GLU A 113 -0.40 -1.03 -23.17
N TYR A 114 -0.31 -0.15 -22.18
CA TYR A 114 0.58 -0.33 -21.03
C TYR A 114 0.19 -1.53 -20.17
N GLY A 115 -1.12 -1.81 -20.03
CA GLY A 115 -1.62 -3.02 -19.39
C GLY A 115 -1.13 -4.30 -20.09
N ILE A 116 -1.07 -4.36 -21.42
CA ILE A 116 -0.52 -5.53 -22.13
C ILE A 116 0.97 -5.70 -21.82
N ILE A 117 1.74 -4.61 -21.84
CA ILE A 117 3.18 -4.63 -21.54
C ILE A 117 3.39 -5.16 -20.11
N CYS A 118 2.76 -4.52 -19.12
CA CYS A 118 2.87 -4.85 -17.71
C CYS A 118 2.42 -6.29 -17.41
N GLN A 119 1.37 -6.78 -18.07
CA GLN A 119 0.85 -8.13 -17.83
C GLN A 119 1.91 -9.22 -18.03
N THR A 120 2.81 -9.03 -18.99
CA THR A 120 3.88 -10.00 -19.29
C THR A 120 5.05 -9.93 -18.30
N LYS A 121 5.24 -8.77 -17.67
CA LYS A 121 6.39 -8.45 -16.81
C LYS A 121 6.12 -8.74 -15.34
N MET A 122 4.95 -8.35 -14.84
CA MET A 122 4.62 -8.46 -13.43
C MET A 122 4.33 -9.91 -13.01
N ASN A 123 4.82 -10.28 -11.83
CA ASN A 123 4.57 -11.60 -11.25
C ASN A 123 3.14 -11.74 -10.70
N ASP A 124 2.47 -10.63 -10.40
CA ASP A 124 1.08 -10.58 -9.95
C ASP A 124 0.15 -11.44 -10.83
N TYR A 125 0.25 -11.25 -12.15
CA TYR A 125 -0.58 -11.94 -13.14
C TYR A 125 -0.18 -13.41 -13.38
N LYS A 126 0.88 -13.88 -12.71
CA LYS A 126 1.32 -15.27 -12.69
C LYS A 126 0.99 -15.95 -11.36
N GLN A 127 1.09 -15.22 -10.26
CA GLN A 127 1.01 -15.73 -8.89
C GLN A 127 -0.37 -15.56 -8.24
N ILE A 128 -1.20 -14.64 -8.74
CA ILE A 128 -2.49 -14.30 -8.15
C ILE A 128 -3.62 -14.83 -9.05
N ARG A 129 -4.65 -15.39 -8.40
CA ARG A 129 -5.88 -15.84 -9.06
C ARG A 129 -7.07 -14.96 -8.68
N LEU A 130 -8.16 -15.09 -9.42
CA LEU A 130 -9.45 -14.48 -9.09
C LEU A 130 -10.40 -15.51 -8.49
N ASN A 131 -11.15 -15.12 -7.47
CA ASN A 131 -12.24 -15.90 -6.93
C ASN A 131 -13.58 -15.31 -7.43
N PRO A 132 -14.59 -16.13 -7.82
CA PRO A 132 -14.66 -17.60 -7.72
C PRO A 132 -14.11 -18.36 -8.94
N SER A 133 -13.77 -17.69 -10.04
CA SER A 133 -13.41 -18.35 -11.31
C SER A 133 -12.11 -19.15 -11.27
N TYR A 134 -11.24 -18.87 -10.30
CA TYR A 134 -9.88 -19.41 -10.15
C TYR A 134 -8.95 -19.17 -11.35
N SER A 135 -9.36 -18.30 -12.27
CA SER A 135 -8.56 -17.81 -13.39
C SER A 135 -7.39 -16.96 -12.89
N LYS A 136 -6.36 -16.79 -13.71
CA LYS A 136 -5.26 -15.86 -13.39
C LYS A 136 -5.80 -14.43 -13.34
N LEU A 137 -5.31 -13.64 -12.40
CA LEU A 137 -5.51 -12.20 -12.39
C LEU A 137 -4.96 -11.60 -13.70
N ARG A 138 -5.64 -10.61 -14.26
CA ARG A 138 -5.20 -9.87 -15.45
C ARG A 138 -5.21 -8.37 -15.18
N THR A 139 -4.56 -7.61 -16.05
CA THR A 139 -4.48 -6.15 -15.92
C THR A 139 -5.85 -5.47 -16.00
N ILE A 140 -6.80 -6.02 -16.75
CA ILE A 140 -8.18 -5.51 -16.75
C ILE A 140 -8.87 -5.66 -15.38
N ASP A 141 -8.47 -6.64 -14.58
CA ASP A 141 -9.08 -6.89 -13.28
C ASP A 141 -8.50 -5.91 -12.24
N THR A 142 -7.17 -5.70 -12.23
CA THR A 142 -6.53 -4.69 -11.38
C THR A 142 -6.92 -3.27 -11.77
N TYR A 143 -7.08 -2.98 -13.06
CA TYR A 143 -7.66 -1.72 -13.54
C TYR A 143 -9.03 -1.45 -12.92
N LYS A 144 -9.94 -2.44 -12.96
CA LYS A 144 -11.29 -2.28 -12.39
C LYS A 144 -11.26 -2.10 -10.87
N ILE A 145 -10.41 -2.86 -10.18
CA ILE A 145 -10.22 -2.72 -8.73
C ILE A 145 -9.72 -1.31 -8.41
N HIS A 146 -8.75 -0.79 -9.16
CA HIS A 146 -8.23 0.56 -9.00
C HIS A 146 -9.32 1.62 -9.18
N GLN A 147 -10.15 1.52 -10.22
CA GLN A 147 -11.23 2.50 -10.42
C GLN A 147 -12.23 2.50 -9.25
N LEU A 148 -12.55 1.32 -8.69
CA LEU A 148 -13.40 1.21 -7.51
C LEU A 148 -12.73 1.81 -6.27
N SER A 149 -11.45 1.54 -6.05
CA SER A 149 -10.68 2.12 -4.94
C SER A 149 -10.54 3.64 -5.05
N LYS A 150 -10.28 4.15 -6.26
CA LYS A 150 -10.20 5.59 -6.52
C LYS A 150 -11.53 6.29 -6.22
N LEU A 151 -12.64 5.73 -6.72
CA LEU A 151 -13.98 6.28 -6.45
C LEU A 151 -14.29 6.27 -4.95
N TRP A 152 -14.10 5.12 -4.29
CA TRP A 152 -14.31 5.01 -2.85
C TRP A 152 -13.46 6.03 -2.07
N LEU A 153 -12.19 6.22 -2.45
CA LEU A 153 -11.30 7.15 -1.76
C LEU A 153 -11.76 8.60 -1.94
N GLN A 154 -12.22 8.98 -3.14
CA GLN A 154 -12.80 10.30 -3.40
C GLN A 154 -14.03 10.55 -2.52
N GLU A 155 -14.95 9.59 -2.44
CA GLU A 155 -16.14 9.68 -1.60
C GLU A 155 -15.77 9.76 -0.11
N SER A 156 -14.88 8.88 0.34
CA SER A 156 -14.44 8.83 1.73
C SER A 156 -13.75 10.12 2.18
N LEU A 157 -12.88 10.70 1.35
CA LEU A 157 -12.25 11.99 1.65
C LEU A 157 -13.25 13.15 1.60
N ALA A 158 -14.23 13.12 0.67
CA ALA A 158 -15.29 14.12 0.61
C ALA A 158 -16.17 14.14 1.88
N GLU A 159 -16.41 12.97 2.48
CA GLU A 159 -17.12 12.80 3.75
C GLU A 159 -16.27 13.17 4.99
N SER A 160 -14.97 13.43 4.79
CA SER A 160 -13.99 13.57 5.87
C SER A 160 -13.32 14.94 5.92
N LYS A 161 -13.95 15.98 5.36
CA LYS A 161 -13.39 17.33 5.26
C LYS A 161 -13.01 17.96 6.61
N ASP A 162 -13.73 17.62 7.67
CA ASP A 162 -13.48 18.14 9.01
C ASP A 162 -12.45 17.32 9.81
N TYR A 163 -11.85 16.29 9.19
CA TYR A 163 -10.87 15.41 9.81
C TYR A 163 -9.45 15.73 9.34
N LYS A 164 -8.48 15.44 10.21
CA LYS A 164 -7.09 15.23 9.77
C LYS A 164 -7.05 13.91 9.03
N ASN A 165 -6.85 13.95 7.71
CA ASN A 165 -6.86 12.75 6.87
C ASN A 165 -5.45 12.25 6.61
N VAL A 166 -5.26 10.93 6.71
CA VAL A 166 -4.07 10.22 6.24
C VAL A 166 -4.54 9.14 5.26
N VAL A 167 -3.95 9.13 4.08
CA VAL A 167 -4.20 8.10 3.07
C VAL A 167 -3.05 7.09 3.10
N ILE A 168 -3.37 5.81 3.05
CA ILE A 168 -2.39 4.72 3.02
C ILE A 168 -2.73 3.81 1.85
N THR A 169 -1.82 3.70 0.91
CA THR A 169 -1.94 2.76 -0.22
C THR A 169 -0.72 1.86 -0.29
N HIS A 170 -0.79 0.76 -1.03
CA HIS A 170 0.45 0.04 -1.35
C HIS A 170 1.09 0.63 -2.61
N HIS A 171 0.31 0.74 -3.68
CA HIS A 171 0.76 1.34 -4.95
C HIS A 171 0.91 2.85 -4.84
N ALA A 172 1.86 3.42 -5.59
CA ALA A 172 2.23 4.82 -5.47
C ALA A 172 1.19 5.75 -6.15
N PRO A 173 0.92 6.94 -5.58
CA PRO A 173 -0.09 7.86 -6.10
C PRO A 173 0.43 8.85 -7.15
N SER A 174 1.72 8.78 -7.49
CA SER A 174 2.34 9.62 -8.50
C SER A 174 3.63 8.99 -9.02
N ILE A 175 3.94 9.28 -10.29
CA ILE A 175 5.22 8.94 -10.93
C ILE A 175 6.43 9.60 -10.23
N LYS A 176 6.21 10.64 -9.42
CA LYS A 176 7.27 11.29 -8.63
C LYS A 176 7.91 10.34 -7.62
N SER A 177 7.21 9.29 -7.19
CA SER A 177 7.78 8.25 -6.34
C SER A 177 8.74 7.31 -7.08
N ALA A 178 8.64 7.20 -8.40
CA ALA A 178 9.51 6.31 -9.18
C ALA A 178 10.95 6.87 -9.27
N PRO A 179 11.98 6.01 -9.18
CA PRO A 179 13.36 6.42 -9.41
C PRO A 179 13.54 7.02 -10.81
N GLU A 180 14.42 8.00 -10.96
CA GLU A 180 14.58 8.77 -12.20
C GLU A 180 14.80 7.88 -13.44
N LEU A 181 15.57 6.80 -13.27
CA LEU A 181 15.89 5.88 -14.37
C LEU A 181 14.67 5.08 -14.88
N TYR A 182 13.63 4.94 -14.05
CA TYR A 182 12.40 4.21 -14.38
C TYR A 182 11.24 5.15 -14.74
N LYS A 183 11.38 6.47 -14.63
CA LYS A 183 10.27 7.40 -14.94
C LYS A 183 9.80 7.37 -16.39
N ASN A 184 10.58 6.82 -17.30
CA ASN A 184 10.20 6.62 -18.70
C ASN A 184 9.98 5.14 -19.05
N ASP A 185 10.06 4.23 -18.06
CA ASP A 185 9.82 2.81 -18.29
C ASP A 185 8.31 2.54 -18.31
N PRO A 186 7.74 1.99 -19.41
CA PRO A 186 6.33 1.62 -19.49
C PRO A 186 5.84 0.77 -18.32
N VAL A 187 6.71 -0.07 -17.74
CA VAL A 187 6.38 -0.99 -16.65
C VAL A 187 6.05 -0.24 -15.36
N THR A 188 6.51 1.00 -15.17
CA THR A 188 6.14 1.86 -14.03
C THR A 188 4.63 2.07 -13.90
N SER A 189 3.88 1.90 -15.00
CA SER A 189 2.40 1.88 -15.01
C SER A 189 1.77 0.76 -14.17
N ALA A 190 2.54 -0.29 -13.81
CA ALA A 190 2.12 -1.32 -12.88
C ALA A 190 2.37 -0.97 -11.41
N TYR A 191 3.18 0.06 -11.13
CA TYR A 191 3.58 0.41 -9.78
C TYR A 191 2.92 1.69 -9.25
N ALA A 192 2.62 2.63 -10.15
CA ALA A 192 2.10 3.94 -9.82
C ALA A 192 0.91 4.32 -10.73
N SER A 193 0.08 5.23 -10.26
CA SER A 193 -1.02 5.87 -11.02
C SER A 193 -1.03 7.36 -10.73
N ASP A 194 -1.53 8.19 -11.65
CA ASP A 194 -1.59 9.64 -11.43
C ASP A 194 -2.85 9.99 -10.61
N LEU A 195 -2.64 10.25 -9.31
CA LEU A 195 -3.65 10.72 -8.38
C LEU A 195 -3.36 12.14 -7.87
N GLU A 196 -2.50 12.91 -8.55
CA GLU A 196 -2.08 14.24 -8.07
C GLU A 196 -3.25 15.23 -7.96
N GLU A 197 -4.21 15.15 -8.89
CA GLU A 197 -5.43 15.97 -8.85
C GLU A 197 -6.28 15.67 -7.60
N LEU A 198 -6.48 14.38 -7.30
CA LEU A 198 -7.22 13.94 -6.11
C LEU A 198 -6.52 14.43 -4.83
N ILE A 199 -5.19 14.30 -4.77
CA ILE A 199 -4.38 14.82 -3.66
C ILE A 199 -4.57 16.33 -3.51
N THR A 200 -4.53 17.07 -4.62
CA THR A 200 -4.68 18.54 -4.60
C THR A 200 -6.08 18.98 -4.17
N ILE A 201 -7.13 18.23 -4.53
CA ILE A 201 -8.52 18.55 -4.14
C ILE A 201 -8.75 18.31 -2.65
N TYR A 202 -8.34 17.15 -2.13
CA TYR A 202 -8.70 16.71 -0.77
C TYR A 202 -7.63 16.98 0.28
N LYS A 203 -6.39 17.22 -0.14
CA LYS A 203 -5.26 17.63 0.71
C LYS A 203 -5.13 16.86 2.01
N PRO A 204 -5.08 15.51 1.99
CA PRO A 204 -4.76 14.75 3.21
C PRO A 204 -3.41 15.24 3.76
N LEU A 205 -3.19 15.15 5.06
CA LEU A 205 -1.91 15.56 5.67
C LEU A 205 -0.76 14.74 5.09
N TYR A 206 -0.99 13.43 5.00
CA TYR A 206 0.00 12.47 4.50
C TYR A 206 -0.64 11.50 3.51
N TRP A 207 0.14 11.11 2.51
CA TRP A 207 -0.10 9.93 1.70
C TRP A 207 1.07 8.97 1.85
N ILE A 208 0.82 7.81 2.44
CA ILE A 208 1.84 6.81 2.75
C ILE A 208 1.71 5.65 1.76
N HIS A 209 2.81 5.23 1.14
CA HIS A 209 2.81 4.08 0.23
C HIS A 209 4.08 3.22 0.27
N GLY A 210 4.07 2.09 -0.47
CA GLY A 210 5.19 1.15 -0.61
C GLY A 210 5.50 0.84 -2.07
N HIS A 211 5.78 -0.44 -2.36
CA HIS A 211 5.86 -1.12 -3.67
C HIS A 211 7.02 -0.72 -4.59
N ILE A 212 7.47 0.53 -4.55
CA ILE A 212 8.51 1.06 -5.46
C ILE A 212 9.92 0.63 -5.06
N HIS A 213 10.09 0.02 -3.87
CA HIS A 213 11.37 -0.43 -3.31
C HIS A 213 12.46 0.65 -3.26
N THR A 214 12.06 1.92 -3.37
CA THR A 214 12.94 3.09 -3.22
C THR A 214 12.25 4.08 -2.28
N PRO A 215 12.88 4.42 -1.15
CA PRO A 215 12.35 5.45 -0.26
C PRO A 215 12.15 6.78 -0.99
N ALA A 216 11.03 7.43 -0.71
CA ALA A 216 10.70 8.72 -1.29
C ALA A 216 9.96 9.58 -0.26
N ARG A 217 10.31 10.87 -0.19
CA ARG A 217 9.59 11.85 0.62
C ARG A 217 9.51 13.17 -0.13
N TYR A 218 8.31 13.58 -0.49
CA TYR A 218 8.08 14.79 -1.29
C TYR A 218 6.69 15.37 -1.01
N LYS A 219 6.37 16.51 -1.64
CA LYS A 219 5.05 17.15 -1.50
C LYS A 219 4.32 17.25 -2.84
N ILE A 220 3.00 17.07 -2.77
CA ILE A 220 2.06 17.49 -3.81
C ILE A 220 1.10 18.45 -3.11
N ASP A 221 1.16 19.74 -3.49
CA ASP A 221 0.52 20.84 -2.77
C ASP A 221 0.86 20.80 -1.26
N GLN A 222 -0.14 20.58 -0.39
CA GLN A 222 0.03 20.55 1.07
C GLN A 222 0.27 19.15 1.63
N THR A 223 0.02 18.11 0.83
CA THR A 223 0.15 16.71 1.24
C THR A 223 1.60 16.27 1.16
N GLU A 224 2.09 15.67 2.25
CA GLU A 224 3.39 15.01 2.26
C GLU A 224 3.24 13.54 1.85
N ILE A 225 3.93 13.15 0.77
CA ILE A 225 3.99 11.78 0.28
C ILE A 225 5.19 11.09 0.90
N ILE A 226 4.99 9.92 1.49
CA ILE A 226 6.02 9.13 2.18
C ILE A 226 6.01 7.70 1.66
N CYS A 227 7.17 7.23 1.22
CA CYS A 227 7.45 5.84 0.92
C CYS A 227 8.67 5.39 1.70
N ASN A 228 8.53 4.35 2.51
CA ASN A 228 9.63 3.78 3.31
C ASN A 228 9.67 2.25 3.17
N PRO A 229 9.99 1.75 1.96
CA PRO A 229 10.00 0.34 1.67
C PRO A 229 11.33 -0.29 2.10
N HIS A 230 11.28 -1.43 2.78
CA HIS A 230 12.49 -2.21 3.04
C HIS A 230 13.03 -2.83 1.74
N GLY A 231 12.16 -3.43 0.93
CA GLY A 231 12.52 -4.14 -0.29
C GLY A 231 13.01 -5.57 0.00
N TYR A 232 13.54 -6.25 -1.02
CA TYR A 232 14.01 -7.62 -0.85
C TYR A 232 15.34 -7.68 -0.10
N ILE A 233 15.57 -8.75 0.66
CA ILE A 233 16.77 -8.90 1.50
C ILE A 233 18.07 -9.03 0.68
N ASP A 234 17.98 -9.44 -0.58
CA ASP A 234 19.08 -9.57 -1.52
C ASP A 234 19.27 -8.32 -2.41
N GLU A 235 18.41 -7.30 -2.27
CA GLU A 235 18.60 -6.00 -2.90
C GLU A 235 19.70 -5.20 -2.18
N ALA A 236 20.35 -4.32 -2.94
CA ALA A 236 21.28 -3.35 -2.34
C ALA A 236 20.51 -2.42 -1.39
N TYR A 237 21.14 -2.02 -0.28
CA TYR A 237 20.51 -1.11 0.67
C TYR A 237 20.04 0.17 -0.03
N ASN A 238 18.73 0.41 0.04
CA ASN A 238 18.02 1.43 -0.73
C ASN A 238 17.79 2.74 0.06
N GLY A 239 18.21 2.80 1.33
CA GLY A 239 17.94 3.92 2.23
C GLY A 239 16.74 3.74 3.16
N PHE A 240 16.17 2.54 3.26
CA PHE A 240 15.12 2.20 4.23
C PHE A 240 15.49 2.67 5.64
N ASP A 241 14.60 3.44 6.25
CA ASP A 241 14.73 3.91 7.62
C ASP A 241 13.87 3.05 8.55
N LYS A 242 14.53 2.19 9.33
CA LYS A 242 13.88 1.25 10.27
C LYS A 242 13.01 1.95 11.32
N GLU A 243 13.32 3.20 11.63
CA GLU A 243 12.70 3.98 12.71
C GLU A 243 12.01 5.23 12.17
N LEU A 244 11.59 5.23 10.90
CA LEU A 244 10.86 6.37 10.33
C LEU A 244 9.55 6.60 11.10
N ILE A 245 9.57 7.64 11.93
CA ILE A 245 8.43 8.11 12.71
C ILE A 245 8.02 9.48 12.20
N ILE A 246 6.71 9.65 11.97
CA ILE A 246 6.10 10.96 11.81
C ILE A 246 5.31 11.34 13.06
N GLU A 247 5.23 12.63 13.33
CA GLU A 247 4.43 13.16 14.43
C GLU A 247 3.22 13.92 13.89
N ILE A 248 2.04 13.55 14.37
CA ILE A 248 0.80 14.29 14.13
C ILE A 248 0.31 14.81 15.48
N SER A 249 0.33 16.13 15.65
CA SER A 249 -0.37 16.86 16.71
C SER A 249 -1.84 16.98 16.40
#